data_AF-A0A645J032-F1
#
_entry.id   AF-A0A645J032-F1
#
_cell.length_a   1.000
_cell.length_b   1.000
_cell.length_c   1.000
_cell.angle_alpha   90.00
_cell.angle_beta   90.00
_cell.angle_gamma   90.00
#
_symmetry.space_group_name_H-M   'P 1'
#
loop_
_entity.id
_entity.type
_entity.pdbx_description
1 polymer ?
#
loop_
_entity_poly.entity_id
_entity_poly.type
_entity_poly.pdbx_seq_one_letter_code
_entity_poly.pdbx_strand_id
1 'polypeptide(L)'
;MVLKFFDNYTHEVLDHMKYEDEVVFPYIHSLMDAVADKKYSINIFEERHNDIEGKMNDLKQILLKYVPGTTDQMLMVNILTELYMSEEELEAHTFIEDSLVIPRVREIEKKAKPD
;
A
#
# COMPACT_ATOMS: atom_id res chain seq x y z
N MET A 1 14.16 -16.11 9.92
CA MET A 1 14.49 -15.10 8.90
C MET A 1 13.30 -14.80 8.02
N VAL A 2 12.75 -15.81 7.31
CA VAL A 2 11.55 -15.66 6.47
C VAL A 2 10.33 -15.18 7.25
N LEU A 3 10.00 -15.80 8.38
CA LEU A 3 8.86 -15.37 9.21
C LEU A 3 9.02 -13.94 9.72
N LYS A 4 10.21 -13.54 10.15
CA LYS A 4 10.48 -12.14 10.55
C LYS A 4 10.29 -11.16 9.39
N PHE A 5 10.68 -11.56 8.17
CA PHE A 5 10.44 -10.74 6.98
C PHE A 5 8.93 -10.61 6.73
N PHE A 6 8.20 -11.72 6.78
CA PHE A 6 6.74 -11.74 6.64
C PHE A 6 6.03 -10.89 7.70
N ASP A 7 6.40 -11.02 8.97
CA ASP A 7 5.82 -10.23 10.07
C ASP A 7 6.08 -8.74 9.88
N ASN A 8 7.30 -8.36 9.50
CA ASN A 8 7.62 -6.95 9.21
C ASN A 8 6.83 -6.44 8.00
N TYR A 9 6.77 -7.23 6.93
CA TYR A 9 6.04 -6.89 5.72
C TYR A 9 4.55 -6.65 5.98
N THR A 10 3.90 -7.59 6.66
CA THR A 10 2.48 -7.47 7.01
C THR A 10 2.21 -6.30 7.94
N HIS A 11 3.14 -5.96 8.84
CA HIS A 11 3.03 -4.77 9.68
C HIS A 11 3.08 -3.47 8.86
N GLU A 12 3.97 -3.39 7.87
CA GLU A 12 4.06 -2.21 7.01
C GLU A 12 2.80 -2.03 6.14
N VAL A 13 2.25 -3.12 5.58
CA VAL A 13 0.98 -3.07 4.84
C VAL A 13 -0.14 -2.60 5.77
N LEU A 14 -0.22 -3.13 6.99
CA LEU A 14 -1.22 -2.72 7.98
C LEU A 14 -1.09 -1.23 8.34
N ASP A 15 0.13 -0.75 8.58
CA ASP A 15 0.39 0.65 8.92
C ASP A 15 0.03 1.60 7.77
N HIS A 16 0.31 1.21 6.52
CA HIS A 16 -0.08 1.94 5.31
C HIS A 16 -1.61 2.08 5.21
N MET A 17 -2.34 0.96 5.24
CA MET A 17 -3.81 0.96 5.16
C MET A 17 -4.45 1.73 6.33
N LYS A 18 -3.89 1.59 7.53
CA LYS A 18 -4.38 2.31 8.71
C LYS A 18 -4.15 3.82 8.58
N TYR A 19 -3.01 4.24 8.03
CA TYR A 19 -2.74 5.65 7.79
C TYR A 19 -3.73 6.25 6.78
N GLU A 20 -4.10 5.49 5.75
CA GLU A 20 -5.13 5.90 4.80
C GLU A 20 -6.49 6.11 5.48
N ASP A 21 -6.95 5.10 6.23
CA ASP A 21 -8.23 5.13 6.95
C ASP A 21 -8.31 6.24 7.99
N GLU A 22 -7.25 6.45 8.76
CA GLU A 22 -7.27 7.39 9.89
C GLU A 22 -6.87 8.82 9.51
N VAL A 23 -6.17 9.03 8.38
CA VAL A 23 -5.61 10.33 8.00
C VAL A 23 -5.98 10.74 6.58
N VAL A 24 -5.69 9.91 5.58
CA VAL A 24 -5.80 10.30 4.17
C VAL A 24 -7.26 10.45 3.74
N PHE A 25 -8.09 9.43 3.96
CA PHE A 25 -9.50 9.47 3.57
C PHE A 25 -10.28 10.54 4.34
N PRO A 26 -10.13 10.71 5.68
CA PRO A 26 -10.73 11.82 6.39
C PRO A 26 -10.34 13.20 5.83
N TYR A 27 -9.06 13.37 5.46
CA TYR A 27 -8.61 14.61 4.81
C TYR A 27 -9.29 14.83 3.46
N ILE A 28 -9.36 13.80 2.61
CA ILE A 28 -10.05 13.87 1.31
C ILE A 28 -11.52 14.26 1.49
N HIS A 29 -12.22 13.67 2.47
CA HIS A 29 -13.59 14.06 2.78
C HIS A 29 -13.69 15.52 3.22
N SER A 30 -12.77 16.02 4.05
CA SER A 30 -12.76 17.43 4.48
C SER A 30 -12.58 18.43 3.32
N LEU A 31 -11.86 18.03 2.26
CA LEU A 31 -11.72 18.81 1.03
C LEU A 31 -13.05 18.92 0.28
N MET A 32 -13.85 17.85 0.27
CA MET A 32 -15.17 17.84 -0.37
C MET A 32 -16.17 18.73 0.36
N ASP A 33 -16.05 18.85 1.68
CA ASP A 33 -16.89 19.72 2.52
C ASP A 33 -16.41 21.18 2.58
N ALA A 34 -15.31 21.51 1.88
CA ALA A 34 -14.64 22.82 1.91
C ALA A 34 -14.18 23.28 3.31
N VAL A 35 -13.91 22.33 4.22
CA VAL A 35 -13.42 22.57 5.59
C VAL A 35 -11.94 22.17 5.75
N ALA A 36 -11.21 22.09 4.63
CA ALA A 36 -9.89 21.49 4.59
C ALA A 36 -8.87 22.12 5.56
N ASP A 37 -8.16 21.27 6.30
CA ASP A 37 -7.04 21.70 7.13
C ASP A 37 -5.84 22.08 6.23
N LYS A 38 -5.32 23.29 6.41
CA LYS A 38 -4.15 23.81 5.67
C LYS A 38 -2.83 23.12 6.05
N LYS A 39 -2.81 22.30 7.11
CA LYS A 39 -1.62 21.60 7.60
C LYS A 39 -1.31 20.29 6.88
N TYR A 40 -2.26 19.76 6.11
CA TYR A 40 -2.09 18.52 5.35
C TYR A 40 -2.30 18.76 3.85
N SER A 41 -1.66 17.92 3.03
CA SER A 41 -1.81 17.86 1.57
C SER A 41 -1.56 16.43 1.11
N ILE A 42 -2.20 16.03 0.02
CA ILE A 42 -2.03 14.74 -0.61
C ILE A 42 -0.57 14.46 -1.01
N ASN A 43 0.25 15.49 -1.24
CA ASN A 43 1.68 15.30 -1.48
C ASN A 43 2.40 14.65 -0.27
N ILE A 44 1.92 14.86 0.96
CA ILE A 44 2.47 14.20 2.15
C ILE A 44 2.20 12.70 2.11
N PHE A 45 1.04 12.29 1.58
CA PHE A 45 0.73 10.88 1.37
C PHE A 45 1.62 10.28 0.28
N GLU A 46 1.72 10.93 -0.88
CA GLU A 46 2.57 10.50 -2.00
C GLU A 46 4.05 10.34 -1.59
N GLU A 47 4.61 11.27 -0.80
CA GLU A 47 5.99 11.17 -0.30
C GLU A 47 6.21 10.01 0.69
N ARG A 48 5.14 9.51 1.32
CA ARG A 48 5.16 8.40 2.27
C ARG A 48 4.73 7.08 1.66
N HIS A 49 4.33 7.08 0.39
CA HIS A 49 3.84 5.89 -0.28
C HIS A 49 5.01 4.88 -0.35
N ASN A 50 4.88 3.84 0.46
CA ASN A 50 5.88 2.79 0.57
C ASN A 50 5.60 1.78 -0.55
N ASP A 51 6.64 1.37 -1.27
CA ASP A 51 6.61 0.27 -2.24
C ASP A 51 6.38 -1.07 -1.50
N ILE A 52 5.13 -1.30 -1.09
CA ILE A 52 4.67 -2.49 -0.39
C ILE A 52 4.47 -3.65 -1.37
N GLU A 53 4.19 -3.35 -2.63
CA GLU A 53 4.11 -4.32 -3.72
C GLU A 53 5.48 -4.97 -3.99
N GLY A 54 6.55 -4.18 -4.08
CA GLY A 54 7.90 -4.67 -4.33
C GLY A 54 8.44 -5.58 -3.22
N LYS A 55 8.04 -5.32 -1.97
CA LYS A 55 8.40 -6.18 -0.82
C LYS A 55 7.70 -7.55 -0.85
N MET A 56 6.54 -7.66 -1.49
CA MET A 56 5.88 -8.95 -1.70
C MET A 56 6.71 -9.84 -2.65
N ASN A 57 7.26 -9.26 -3.71
CA ASN A 57 8.15 -9.98 -4.60
C ASN A 57 9.39 -10.51 -3.86
N ASP A 58 10.01 -9.70 -3.00
CA ASP A 58 11.14 -10.12 -2.17
C ASP A 58 10.79 -11.32 -1.26
N LEU A 59 9.61 -11.30 -0.62
CA LEU A 59 9.13 -12.41 0.20
C LEU A 59 9.04 -13.71 -0.61
N LYS A 60 8.45 -13.66 -1.81
CA LYS A 60 8.34 -14.83 -2.70
C LYS A 60 9.71 -15.37 -3.10
N GLN A 61 10.68 -14.48 -3.44
CA GLN A 61 12.04 -14.89 -3.76
C GLN A 61 12.76 -15.54 -2.56
N ILE A 62 12.55 -15.00 -1.35
CA ILE A 62 13.06 -15.57 -0.11
C ILE A 62 12.47 -16.96 0.13
N LEU A 63 11.15 -17.14 -0.04
CA LEU A 63 10.49 -18.44 0.11
C LEU A 63 11.05 -19.48 -0.86
N LEU A 64 11.14 -19.14 -2.15
CA LEU A 64 11.69 -20.03 -3.19
C LEU A 64 13.15 -20.40 -2.94
N LYS A 65 13.96 -19.48 -2.42
CA LYS A 65 15.39 -19.68 -2.22
C LYS A 65 15.73 -20.43 -0.94
N TYR A 66 14.97 -20.21 0.14
CA TYR A 66 15.34 -20.66 1.48
C TYR A 66 14.42 -21.74 2.06
N VAL A 67 13.30 -22.07 1.42
CA VAL A 67 12.44 -23.19 1.84
C VAL A 67 12.66 -24.37 0.88
N PRO A 68 13.39 -25.43 1.30
CA PRO A 68 13.80 -26.52 0.42
C PRO A 68 12.62 -27.40 -0.03
N GLY A 69 12.78 -28.06 -1.18
CA GLY A 69 11.81 -28.96 -1.80
C GLY A 69 11.52 -30.28 -1.06
N THR A 70 12.04 -30.47 0.16
CA THR A 70 11.64 -31.53 1.10
C THR A 70 10.39 -31.16 1.90
N THR A 71 9.89 -29.94 1.74
CA THR A 71 8.65 -29.43 2.34
C THR A 71 7.43 -29.91 1.53
N ASP A 72 6.27 -29.98 2.17
CA ASP A 72 5.00 -30.24 1.49
C ASP A 72 4.83 -29.32 0.28
N GLN A 73 4.93 -29.92 -0.92
CA GLN A 73 4.91 -29.18 -2.18
C GLN A 73 3.55 -28.54 -2.43
N MET A 74 2.47 -29.16 -1.98
CA MET A 74 1.13 -28.62 -2.14
C MET A 74 0.93 -27.41 -1.23
N LEU A 75 1.43 -27.46 0.00
CA LEU A 75 1.45 -26.30 0.88
C LEU A 75 2.26 -25.14 0.29
N MET A 76 3.43 -25.43 -0.29
CA MET A 76 4.26 -24.39 -0.91
C MET A 76 3.57 -23.75 -2.11
N VAL A 77 2.93 -24.54 -2.98
CA VAL A 77 2.14 -24.03 -4.11
C VAL A 77 1.02 -23.13 -3.60
N ASN A 78 0.25 -23.56 -2.60
CA ASN A 78 -0.84 -22.77 -2.05
C ASN A 78 -0.33 -21.43 -1.49
N ILE A 79 0.74 -21.45 -0.69
CA ILE A 79 1.35 -20.22 -0.13
C ILE A 79 1.76 -19.28 -1.26
N LEU A 80 2.47 -19.78 -2.28
CA LEU A 80 2.91 -18.93 -3.39
C LEU A 80 1.72 -18.35 -4.16
N THR A 81 0.68 -19.16 -4.43
CA THR A 81 -0.54 -18.68 -5.10
C THR A 81 -1.19 -17.53 -4.33
N GLU A 82 -1.38 -17.66 -3.03
CA GLU A 82 -1.96 -16.59 -2.20
C GLU A 82 -1.11 -15.33 -2.21
N LEU A 83 0.22 -15.46 -2.20
CA LEU A 83 1.13 -14.31 -2.26
C LEU A 83 1.11 -13.62 -3.64
N TYR A 84 0.98 -14.36 -4.74
CA TYR A 84 0.83 -13.77 -6.07
C TYR A 84 -0.51 -13.04 -6.21
N MET A 85 -1.61 -13.62 -5.71
CA MET A 85 -2.91 -12.96 -5.74
C MET A 85 -2.90 -11.68 -4.88
N SER A 86 -2.32 -11.75 -3.68
CA SER A 86 -2.19 -10.59 -2.79
C SER A 86 -1.30 -9.50 -3.39
N GLU A 87 -0.23 -9.87 -4.12
CA GLU A 87 0.59 -8.90 -4.85
C GLU A 87 -0.21 -8.18 -5.93
N GLU A 88 -0.96 -8.93 -6.76
CA GLU A 88 -1.79 -8.34 -7.82
C GLU A 88 -2.85 -7.38 -7.25
N GLU A 89 -3.47 -7.73 -6.13
CA GLU A 89 -4.42 -6.85 -5.43
C GLU A 89 -3.74 -5.58 -4.90
N LEU A 90 -2.53 -5.68 -4.34
CA LEU A 90 -1.77 -4.53 -3.87
C LEU A 90 -1.27 -3.65 -5.01
N GLU A 91 -0.79 -4.22 -6.12
CA GLU A 91 -0.42 -3.47 -7.32
C GLU A 91 -1.62 -2.70 -7.90
N ALA A 92 -2.80 -3.33 -7.92
CA ALA A 92 -4.01 -2.67 -8.37
C ALA A 92 -4.43 -1.53 -7.41
N HIS A 93 -4.30 -1.75 -6.10
CA HIS A 93 -4.53 -0.73 -5.07
C HIS A 93 -3.63 0.49 -5.29
N THR A 94 -2.32 0.31 -5.30
CA THR A 94 -1.35 1.40 -5.43
C THR A 94 -1.46 2.09 -6.79
N PHE A 95 -1.74 1.35 -7.87
CA PHE A 95 -2.00 1.93 -9.18
C PHE A 95 -3.20 2.90 -9.17
N ILE A 96 -4.30 2.53 -8.51
CA ILE A 96 -5.49 3.40 -8.40
C ILE A 96 -5.14 4.65 -7.60
N GLU A 97 -4.36 4.52 -6.52
CA GLU A 97 -3.95 5.66 -5.72
C GLU A 97 -3.11 6.65 -6.52
N ASP A 98 -2.04 6.17 -7.14
CA ASP A 98 -1.07 6.98 -7.87
C ASP A 98 -1.64 7.57 -9.16
N SER A 99 -2.43 6.78 -9.88
CA SER A 99 -2.91 7.17 -11.21
C SER A 99 -4.22 7.95 -11.17
N LEU A 100 -5.02 7.79 -10.11
CA LEU A 100 -6.36 8.37 -10.03
C LEU A 100 -6.56 9.23 -8.79
N VAL A 101 -6.37 8.68 -7.58
CA VAL A 101 -6.73 9.37 -6.34
C VAL A 101 -5.84 10.58 -6.12
N ILE A 102 -4.51 10.39 -6.09
CA ILE A 102 -3.53 11.44 -5.83
C ILE A 102 -3.68 12.60 -6.85
N PRO A 103 -3.69 12.35 -8.18
CA PRO A 103 -3.87 13.43 -9.15
C PRO A 103 -5.18 14.19 -8.95
N ARG A 104 -6.29 13.48 -8.69
CA ARG A 104 -7.61 14.11 -8.58
C ARG A 104 -7.73 14.95 -7.32
N VAL A 105 -7.23 14.48 -6.19
CA VAL A 105 -7.21 15.23 -4.92
C VAL A 105 -6.33 16.48 -5.06
N ARG A 106 -5.17 16.35 -5.72
CA ARG A 106 -4.27 17.49 -5.98
C ARG A 106 -4.94 18.59 -6.80
N GLU A 107 -5.81 18.25 -7.75
CA GLU A 107 -6.61 19.25 -8.47
C GLU A 107 -7.65 19.94 -7.58
N ILE A 108 -8.26 19.20 -6.65
CA ILE A 108 -9.23 19.75 -5.69
C ILE A 108 -8.53 20.74 -4.75
N GLU A 109 -7.37 20.37 -4.21
CA GLU A 109 -6.55 21.24 -3.36
C GLU A 109 -6.19 22.56 -4.05
N LYS A 110 -5.81 22.51 -5.33
CA LYS A 110 -5.49 23.72 -6.12
C LYS A 110 -6.69 24.65 -6.27
N LYS A 111 -7.90 24.11 -6.43
CA LYS A 111 -9.14 24.90 -6.55
C LYS A 111 -9.60 25.48 -5.20
N ALA A 112 -9.27 24.82 -4.09
CA ALA A 112 -9.65 25.24 -2.75
C ALA A 112 -8.73 26.31 -2.15
N LYS A 113 -7.53 26.52 -2.70
CA LYS A 113 -6.64 27.62 -2.32
C LYS A 113 -7.05 28.89 -3.09
N PRO A 114 -7.51 29.97 -2.42
CA PRO A 114 -7.67 31.26 -3.08
C PRO A 114 -6.28 31.84 -3.39
N ASP A 115 -6.18 32.56 -4.52
CA ASP A 115 -5.02 33.36 -4.92
C ASP A 115 -4.57 34.34 -3.81
#